data_AF-A0A6A5TG53-F1
#
_entry.id   AF-A0A6A5TG53-F1
#
_cell.length_a   1.000
_cell.length_b   1.000
_cell.length_c   1.000
_cell.angle_alpha   90.00
_cell.angle_beta   90.00
_cell.angle_gamma   90.00
#
_symmetry.space_group_name_H-M   'P 1'
#
loop_
_entity.id
_entity.type
_entity.pdbx_description
1 polymer ?
#
loop_
_entity_poly.entity_id
_entity_poly.type
_entity_poly.pdbx_seq_one_letter_code
_entity_poly.pdbx_strand_id
1 'polypeptide(L)'
;MFAKSTILNLVAATAFAAPTPDNALTKDATPYVFSVSRFSSVCTAATCYYGFNVSATEGPSGEPSFTATGCGGSSVDPFKPCSTIGIDVPGNVETKEENLGRDVGANVFVKLSWRKDNIAYTLTGNQTVQHTGIDKEPFDFVITPKTITAVPDKA
;
A
#
# COMPACT_ATOMS: atom_id res chain seq x y z
N MET A 1 -22.69 64.73 20.73
CA MET A 1 -22.72 63.96 19.48
C MET A 1 -21.48 63.08 19.42
N PHE A 2 -21.66 61.80 19.10
CA PHE A 2 -20.73 60.70 19.34
C PHE A 2 -19.47 60.75 18.45
N ALA A 3 -18.29 60.62 19.04
CA ALA A 3 -17.05 60.32 18.32
C ALA A 3 -16.94 58.80 18.12
N LYS A 4 -16.93 58.35 16.86
CA LYS A 4 -16.68 56.96 16.47
C LYS A 4 -15.18 56.78 16.23
N SER A 5 -14.51 55.99 17.07
CA SER A 5 -13.13 55.54 16.84
C SER A 5 -13.16 54.11 16.31
N THR A 6 -12.82 53.95 15.04
CA THR A 6 -12.71 52.68 14.34
C THR A 6 -11.45 51.94 14.78
N ILE A 7 -11.61 50.73 15.32
CA ILE A 7 -10.47 49.84 15.66
C ILE A 7 -10.15 49.00 14.43
N LEU A 8 -8.93 49.16 13.91
CA LEU A 8 -8.39 48.40 12.78
C LEU A 8 -7.73 47.12 13.35
N ASN A 9 -8.36 45.96 13.19
CA ASN A 9 -7.76 44.68 13.57
C ASN A 9 -6.80 44.21 12.48
N LEU A 10 -5.52 44.16 12.80
CA LEU A 10 -4.47 43.59 11.97
C LEU A 10 -4.42 42.07 12.23
N VAL A 11 -5.02 41.26 11.34
CA VAL A 11 -4.89 39.79 11.41
C VAL A 11 -3.58 39.41 10.73
N ALA A 12 -2.58 39.04 11.54
CA ALA A 12 -1.34 38.45 11.05
C ALA A 12 -1.62 37.03 10.56
N ALA A 13 -1.59 36.83 9.24
CA ALA A 13 -1.61 35.51 8.63
C ALA A 13 -0.22 34.87 8.80
N THR A 14 -0.06 34.00 9.79
CA THR A 14 1.10 33.12 9.88
C THR A 14 0.96 32.06 8.79
N ALA A 15 1.71 32.22 7.70
CA ALA A 15 1.91 31.17 6.72
C ALA A 15 2.63 30.01 7.41
N PHE A 16 1.89 28.95 7.76
CA PHE A 16 2.49 27.67 8.06
C PHE A 16 3.14 27.17 6.77
N ALA A 17 4.46 27.25 6.70
CA ALA A 17 5.21 26.46 5.75
C ALA A 17 4.90 25.00 6.06
N ALA A 18 4.05 24.38 5.24
CA ALA A 18 3.86 22.94 5.31
C ALA A 18 5.24 22.32 5.09
N PRO A 19 5.75 21.48 6.01
CA PRO A 19 6.94 20.70 5.71
C PRO A 19 6.60 19.85 4.49
N THR A 20 7.21 20.17 3.36
CA THR A 20 7.24 19.24 2.22
C THR A 20 7.93 18.00 2.74
N PRO A 21 7.27 16.81 2.77
CA PRO A 21 7.97 15.59 3.09
C PRO A 21 9.16 15.52 2.16
N ASP A 22 10.34 15.30 2.76
CA ASP A 22 11.61 15.28 2.05
C ASP A 22 11.47 14.34 0.85
N ASN A 23 11.45 14.94 -0.34
CA ASN A 23 11.46 14.22 -1.60
C ASN A 23 12.84 13.58 -1.74
N ALA A 24 13.02 12.41 -1.18
CA ALA A 24 14.21 11.60 -1.43
C ALA A 24 13.91 10.10 -1.36
N LEU A 25 12.82 9.67 -1.99
CA LEU A 25 12.82 8.38 -2.68
C LEU A 25 13.63 8.58 -3.96
N THR A 26 14.96 8.62 -3.79
CA THR A 26 15.91 8.84 -4.88
C THR A 26 15.84 7.68 -5.86
N LYS A 27 15.75 8.03 -7.14
CA LYS A 27 15.66 7.13 -8.30
C LYS A 27 16.82 6.12 -8.44
N ASP A 28 17.89 6.28 -7.66
CA ASP A 28 19.10 5.44 -7.67
C ASP A 28 19.21 4.48 -6.48
N ALA A 29 18.20 4.42 -5.59
CA ALA A 29 18.16 3.43 -4.53
C ALA A 29 17.57 2.10 -5.04
N THR A 30 18.08 0.96 -4.55
CA THR A 30 17.50 -0.37 -4.80
C THR A 30 15.99 -0.30 -4.58
N PRO A 31 15.14 -0.70 -5.54
CA PRO A 31 13.71 -0.56 -5.37
C PRO A 31 13.26 -1.35 -4.13
N TYR A 32 12.40 -0.75 -3.32
CA TYR A 32 11.70 -1.47 -2.27
C TYR A 32 10.74 -2.47 -2.94
N VAL A 33 10.86 -3.76 -2.61
CA VAL A 33 10.14 -4.83 -3.31
C VAL A 33 9.33 -5.66 -2.32
N PHE A 34 8.11 -5.99 -2.72
CA PHE A 34 7.29 -6.97 -2.04
C PHE A 34 7.50 -8.35 -2.65
N SER A 35 8.05 -9.27 -1.88
CA SER A 35 8.19 -10.67 -2.26
C SER A 35 6.90 -11.41 -1.97
N VAL A 36 6.20 -11.85 -3.02
CA VAL A 36 5.00 -12.68 -2.93
C VAL A 36 5.41 -14.14 -3.02
N SER A 37 4.96 -14.94 -2.07
CA SER A 37 5.25 -16.37 -2.02
C SER A 37 3.99 -17.22 -1.96
N ARG A 38 4.10 -18.43 -2.54
CA ARG A 38 3.03 -19.43 -2.59
C ARG A 38 1.73 -18.90 -3.17
N PHE A 39 1.82 -18.09 -4.23
CA PHE A 39 0.62 -17.58 -4.89
C PHE A 39 -0.16 -18.69 -5.56
N SER A 40 -1.43 -18.78 -5.19
CA SER A 40 -2.42 -19.62 -5.85
C SER A 40 -3.62 -18.77 -6.21
N SER A 41 -4.13 -18.96 -7.42
CA SER A 41 -5.40 -18.38 -7.85
C SER A 41 -6.18 -19.38 -8.70
N VAL A 42 -7.38 -19.72 -8.24
CA VAL A 42 -8.25 -20.73 -8.82
C VAL A 42 -9.60 -20.12 -9.16
N CYS A 43 -10.01 -20.26 -10.42
CA CYS A 43 -11.24 -19.67 -10.92
C CYS A 43 -12.39 -20.67 -10.98
N THR A 44 -13.55 -20.21 -10.52
CA THR A 44 -14.86 -20.81 -10.80
C THR A 44 -15.54 -20.06 -11.94
N ALA A 45 -16.76 -20.46 -12.31
CA ALA A 45 -17.56 -19.71 -13.27
C ALA A 45 -17.93 -18.29 -12.79
N ALA A 46 -17.93 -18.03 -11.48
CA ALA A 46 -18.40 -16.77 -10.90
C ALA A 46 -17.26 -15.83 -10.48
N THR A 47 -16.18 -16.36 -9.91
CA THR A 47 -15.03 -15.57 -9.41
C THR A 47 -13.79 -16.46 -9.31
N CYS A 48 -12.62 -15.84 -9.18
CA CYS A 48 -11.42 -16.51 -8.72
C CYS A 48 -11.21 -16.28 -7.23
N TYR A 49 -10.58 -17.27 -6.61
CA TYR A 49 -10.16 -17.25 -5.21
C TYR A 49 -8.65 -17.33 -5.18
N TYR A 50 -8.03 -16.42 -4.43
CA TYR A 50 -6.59 -16.30 -4.36
C TYR A 50 -6.07 -16.42 -2.94
N GLY A 51 -4.83 -16.86 -2.83
CA GLY A 51 -4.10 -16.97 -1.57
C GLY A 51 -2.60 -16.84 -1.77
N PHE A 52 -1.91 -16.11 -0.90
CA PHE A 52 -0.46 -15.98 -0.89
C PHE A 52 0.06 -15.45 0.46
N ASN A 53 1.37 -15.38 0.61
CA ASN A 53 2.05 -14.62 1.64
C ASN A 53 2.88 -13.51 1.00
N VAL A 54 3.14 -12.44 1.73
CA VAL A 54 3.96 -11.34 1.23
C VAL A 54 4.90 -10.81 2.31
N SER A 55 6.11 -10.45 1.92
CA SER A 55 7.11 -9.88 2.82
C SER A 55 7.96 -8.84 2.11
N ALA A 56 8.56 -7.94 2.87
CA ALA A 56 9.61 -7.05 2.40
C ALA A 56 10.69 -6.90 3.47
N THR A 57 11.94 -6.78 3.05
CA THR A 57 13.04 -6.31 3.90
C THR A 57 12.96 -4.80 4.06
N GLU A 58 13.62 -4.21 5.06
CA GLU A 58 13.68 -2.75 5.20
C GLU A 58 14.10 -2.05 3.89
N GLY A 59 13.38 -0.99 3.55
CA GLY A 59 13.60 -0.22 2.33
C GLY A 59 14.70 0.83 2.48
N PRO A 60 15.27 1.30 1.37
CA PRO A 60 16.38 2.26 1.39
C PRO A 60 15.99 3.65 1.91
N SER A 61 14.70 3.97 1.92
CA SER A 61 14.17 5.27 2.37
C SER A 61 13.46 5.16 3.73
N GLY A 62 13.72 4.07 4.47
CA GLY A 62 13.16 3.83 5.80
C GLY A 62 11.76 3.23 5.78
N GLU A 63 11.36 2.60 4.67
CA GLU A 63 10.19 1.72 4.63
C GLU A 63 10.41 0.52 5.57
N PRO A 64 9.39 0.12 6.36
CA PRO A 64 9.56 -0.92 7.35
C PRO A 64 9.77 -2.30 6.70
N SER A 65 10.50 -3.18 7.38
CA SER A 65 10.41 -4.60 7.06
C SER A 65 9.04 -5.14 7.50
N PHE A 66 8.51 -6.12 6.77
CA PHE A 66 7.29 -6.80 7.19
C PHE A 66 7.21 -8.23 6.67
N THR A 67 6.38 -9.02 7.35
CA THR A 67 5.88 -10.31 6.89
C THR A 67 4.37 -10.35 7.08
N ALA A 68 3.63 -10.84 6.08
CA ALA A 68 2.19 -10.99 6.15
C ALA A 68 1.78 -12.33 5.55
N THR A 69 0.99 -13.10 6.30
CA THR A 69 0.58 -14.45 5.92
C THR A 69 -0.94 -14.60 5.93
N GLY A 70 -1.42 -15.58 5.17
CA GLY A 70 -2.85 -15.79 4.99
C GLY A 70 -3.51 -14.60 4.30
N CYS A 71 -2.85 -14.05 3.28
CA CYS A 71 -3.42 -13.03 2.41
C CYS A 71 -4.27 -13.75 1.37
N GLY A 72 -5.58 -13.51 1.35
CA GLY A 72 -6.45 -14.20 0.41
C GLY A 72 -7.84 -13.59 0.37
N GLY A 73 -8.56 -13.93 -0.69
CA GLY A 73 -9.87 -13.39 -0.96
C GLY A 73 -10.41 -13.88 -2.30
N SER A 74 -11.42 -13.19 -2.80
CA SER A 74 -11.95 -13.37 -4.15
C SER A 74 -11.65 -12.16 -5.02
N SER A 75 -11.60 -12.33 -6.35
CA SER A 75 -11.30 -11.22 -7.27
C SER A 75 -12.38 -10.11 -7.31
N VAL A 76 -13.51 -10.31 -6.63
CA VAL A 76 -14.56 -9.30 -6.45
C VAL A 76 -14.45 -8.54 -5.13
N ASP A 77 -13.58 -8.98 -4.23
CA ASP A 77 -13.36 -8.32 -2.94
C ASP A 77 -12.59 -6.99 -3.14
N PRO A 78 -12.84 -5.99 -2.27
CA PRO A 78 -11.93 -4.86 -2.14
C PRO A 78 -10.60 -5.29 -1.51
N PHE A 79 -9.68 -4.34 -1.31
CA PHE A 79 -8.50 -4.59 -0.49
C PHE A 79 -8.89 -5.17 0.88
N LYS A 80 -8.26 -6.30 1.23
CA LYS A 80 -8.47 -7.01 2.48
C LYS A 80 -7.17 -7.19 3.24
N PRO A 81 -7.18 -7.02 4.58
CA PRO A 81 -6.01 -7.27 5.39
C PRO A 81 -5.62 -8.76 5.34
N CYS A 82 -4.32 -9.03 5.40
CA CYS A 82 -3.83 -10.39 5.62
C CYS A 82 -4.15 -10.86 7.04
N SER A 83 -4.23 -12.18 7.23
CA SER A 83 -4.65 -12.78 8.52
C SER A 83 -3.65 -12.51 9.65
N THR A 84 -2.36 -12.56 9.35
CA THR A 84 -1.29 -12.30 10.30
C THR A 84 -0.32 -11.29 9.70
N ILE A 85 0.06 -10.28 10.47
CA ILE A 85 0.96 -9.22 10.05
C ILE A 85 2.04 -9.06 11.12
N GLY A 86 3.29 -9.28 10.74
CA GLY A 86 4.48 -8.92 11.50
C GLY A 86 5.10 -7.68 10.87
N ILE A 87 4.91 -6.53 11.52
CA ILE A 87 5.49 -5.23 11.14
C ILE A 87 5.84 -4.50 12.43
N ASP A 88 7.04 -3.91 12.50
CA ASP A 88 7.57 -3.32 13.75
C ASP A 88 7.00 -1.92 14.04
N VAL A 89 6.23 -1.36 13.11
CA VAL A 89 5.58 -0.05 13.21
C VAL A 89 4.06 -0.20 13.10
N PRO A 90 3.26 0.71 13.67
CA PRO A 90 1.81 0.68 13.47
C PRO A 90 1.47 0.72 11.98
N GLY A 91 0.88 -0.36 11.47
CA GLY A 91 0.65 -0.52 10.05
C GLY A 91 -0.23 -1.71 9.70
N ASN A 92 -0.49 -1.87 8.42
CA ASN A 92 -1.33 -2.90 7.86
C ASN A 92 -0.81 -3.33 6.47
N VAL A 93 -1.08 -4.57 6.11
CA VAL A 93 -0.81 -5.13 4.79
C VAL A 93 -2.12 -5.65 4.23
N GLU A 94 -2.57 -5.04 3.15
CA GLU A 94 -3.82 -5.39 2.49
C GLU A 94 -3.55 -5.86 1.07
N THR A 95 -4.38 -6.77 0.58
CA THR A 95 -4.21 -7.39 -0.73
C THR A 95 -5.53 -7.41 -1.50
N LYS A 96 -5.41 -7.44 -2.82
CA LYS A 96 -6.54 -7.56 -3.74
C LYS A 96 -6.09 -8.35 -4.97
N GLU A 97 -7.00 -9.06 -5.60
CA GLU A 97 -6.83 -9.58 -6.96
C GLU A 97 -7.89 -8.97 -7.88
N GLU A 98 -7.52 -8.65 -9.12
CA GLU A 98 -8.46 -8.36 -10.20
C GLU A 98 -8.31 -9.42 -11.29
N ASN A 99 -9.39 -10.13 -11.60
CA ASN A 99 -9.41 -11.11 -12.69
C ASN A 99 -9.41 -10.38 -14.04
N LEU A 100 -8.42 -10.65 -14.89
CA LEU A 100 -8.27 -10.08 -16.23
C LEU A 100 -8.71 -11.06 -17.34
N GLY A 101 -9.27 -12.21 -16.96
CA GLY A 101 -9.72 -13.25 -17.88
C GLY A 101 -8.70 -14.38 -18.05
N ARG A 102 -9.17 -15.48 -18.64
CA ARG A 102 -8.43 -16.75 -18.73
C ARG A 102 -7.07 -16.64 -19.43
N ASP A 103 -6.98 -15.82 -20.48
CA ASP A 103 -5.79 -15.75 -21.31
C ASP A 103 -4.73 -14.80 -20.73
N VAL A 104 -5.14 -13.85 -19.88
CA VAL A 104 -4.26 -12.84 -19.26
C VAL A 104 -3.87 -13.23 -17.84
N GLY A 105 -4.81 -13.78 -17.07
CA GLY A 105 -4.63 -14.13 -15.66
C GLY A 105 -5.24 -13.07 -14.72
N ALA A 106 -4.52 -12.73 -13.68
CA ALA A 106 -4.92 -11.80 -12.64
C ALA A 106 -3.91 -10.67 -12.43
N ASN A 107 -4.40 -9.50 -12.07
CA ASN A 107 -3.59 -8.44 -11.49
C ASN A 107 -3.64 -8.55 -9.96
N VAL A 108 -2.49 -8.84 -9.35
CA VAL A 108 -2.37 -8.99 -7.90
C VAL A 108 -1.84 -7.70 -7.32
N PHE A 109 -2.53 -7.15 -6.32
CA PHE A 109 -2.18 -5.91 -5.64
C PHE A 109 -1.78 -6.18 -4.21
N VAL A 110 -0.76 -5.45 -3.77
CA VAL A 110 -0.35 -5.36 -2.36
C VAL A 110 -0.28 -3.90 -1.98
N LYS A 111 -0.92 -3.56 -0.86
CA LYS A 111 -0.95 -2.24 -0.26
C LYS A 111 -0.38 -2.32 1.15
N LEU A 112 0.78 -1.71 1.35
CA LEU A 112 1.38 -1.51 2.67
C LEU A 112 0.97 -0.12 3.18
N SER A 113 0.51 -0.03 4.42
CA SER A 113 0.28 1.25 5.09
C SER A 113 0.95 1.25 6.46
N TRP A 114 1.61 2.34 6.83
CA TRP A 114 2.22 2.47 8.16
C TRP A 114 2.29 3.93 8.61
N ARG A 115 2.56 4.12 9.90
CA ARG A 115 2.78 5.44 10.49
C ARG A 115 4.19 5.57 11.02
N LYS A 116 4.78 6.74 10.79
CA LYS A 116 6.07 7.16 11.35
C LYS A 116 6.06 8.67 11.51
N ASP A 117 6.48 9.18 12.66
CA ASP A 117 6.60 10.62 12.95
C ASP A 117 5.35 11.45 12.63
N ASN A 118 4.15 10.93 12.97
CA ASN A 118 2.83 11.51 12.66
C ASN A 118 2.54 11.66 11.15
N ILE A 119 3.20 10.89 10.30
CA ILE A 119 2.93 10.80 8.87
C ILE A 119 2.40 9.41 8.57
N ALA A 120 1.25 9.36 7.90
CA ALA A 120 0.68 8.14 7.35
C ALA A 120 1.22 7.91 5.94
N TYR A 121 1.90 6.78 5.76
CA TYR A 121 2.45 6.35 4.50
C TYR A 121 1.61 5.21 3.91
N THR A 122 1.44 5.21 2.59
CA THR A 122 0.85 4.10 1.84
C THR A 122 1.66 3.84 0.59
N LEU A 123 2.02 2.57 0.40
CA LEU A 123 2.66 2.04 -0.79
C LEU A 123 1.76 1.02 -1.44
N THR A 124 1.45 1.21 -2.72
CA THR A 124 0.70 0.23 -3.51
C THR A 124 1.51 -0.21 -4.72
N GLY A 125 1.60 -1.53 -4.88
CA GLY A 125 2.18 -2.17 -6.05
C GLY A 125 1.25 -3.23 -6.61
N ASN A 126 1.47 -3.57 -7.88
CA ASN A 126 0.74 -4.63 -8.54
C ASN A 126 1.61 -5.37 -9.56
N GLN A 127 1.25 -6.62 -9.83
CA GLN A 127 1.86 -7.44 -10.87
C GLN A 127 0.78 -8.30 -11.54
N THR A 128 0.82 -8.35 -12.88
CA THR A 128 -0.01 -9.27 -13.64
C THR A 128 0.66 -10.64 -13.71
N VAL A 129 -0.07 -11.68 -13.32
CA VAL A 129 0.39 -13.07 -13.30
C VAL A 129 -0.70 -13.99 -13.84
N GLN A 130 -0.31 -15.16 -14.34
CA GLN A 130 -1.27 -16.17 -14.77
C GLN A 130 -1.99 -16.79 -13.57
N HIS A 131 -3.25 -17.18 -13.74
CA HIS A 131 -3.92 -18.01 -12.74
C HIS A 131 -3.21 -19.36 -12.60
N THR A 132 -3.04 -19.80 -11.36
CA THR A 132 -2.45 -21.10 -11.05
C THR A 132 -3.33 -22.22 -11.59
N GLY A 133 -4.65 -22.16 -11.33
CA GLY A 133 -5.56 -23.28 -11.64
C GLY A 133 -5.43 -24.42 -10.62
N ILE A 134 -6.24 -25.47 -10.80
CA ILE A 134 -6.42 -26.53 -9.78
C ILE A 134 -5.20 -27.45 -9.68
N ASP A 135 -4.53 -27.72 -10.81
CA ASP A 135 -3.49 -28.77 -10.90
C ASP A 135 -2.06 -28.23 -10.97
N LYS A 136 -1.87 -26.92 -10.75
CA LYS A 136 -0.53 -26.31 -10.78
C LYS A 136 -0.05 -25.97 -9.38
N GLU A 137 1.26 -26.08 -9.21
CA GLU A 137 1.92 -25.66 -7.99
C GLU A 137 1.84 -24.14 -7.81
N PRO A 138 1.63 -23.65 -6.58
CA PRO A 138 1.78 -22.24 -6.26
C PRO A 138 3.18 -21.75 -6.62
N PHE A 139 3.28 -20.48 -7.02
CA PHE A 139 4.55 -19.89 -7.45
C PHE A 139 4.82 -18.55 -6.77
N ASP A 140 6.05 -18.09 -6.90
CA ASP A 140 6.55 -16.88 -6.27
C ASP A 140 6.80 -15.81 -7.33
N PHE A 141 6.65 -14.55 -6.94
CA PHE A 141 6.99 -13.41 -7.78
C PHE A 141 7.24 -12.18 -6.92
N VAL A 142 7.64 -11.09 -7.58
CA VAL A 142 7.92 -9.82 -6.92
C VAL A 142 6.98 -8.73 -7.43
N ILE A 143 6.59 -7.83 -6.53
CA ILE A 143 5.85 -6.61 -6.84
C ILE A 143 6.71 -5.41 -6.46
N THR A 144 6.92 -4.51 -7.41
CA THR A 144 7.51 -3.19 -7.14
C THR A 144 6.38 -2.18 -6.90
N PRO A 145 6.31 -1.53 -5.73
CA PRO A 145 5.35 -0.46 -5.47
C PRO A 145 5.56 0.70 -6.44
N LYS A 146 4.46 1.28 -6.93
CA LYS A 146 4.47 2.41 -7.88
C LYS A 146 3.81 3.65 -7.32
N THR A 147 2.83 3.47 -6.44
CA THR A 147 2.09 4.58 -5.85
C THR A 147 2.55 4.78 -4.43
N ILE A 148 2.97 5.99 -4.11
CA ILE A 148 3.49 6.39 -2.80
C ILE A 148 2.71 7.61 -2.36
N THR A 149 2.04 7.53 -1.22
CA THR A 149 1.36 8.67 -0.60
C THR A 149 1.83 8.84 0.83
N ALA A 150 2.21 10.05 1.19
CA ALA A 150 2.56 10.44 2.55
C ALA A 150 1.66 11.63 2.95
N VAL A 151 0.86 11.45 3.99
CA VAL A 151 -0.09 12.47 4.46
C VAL A 151 0.13 12.70 5.95
N PRO A 152 0.26 13.95 6.42
CA PRO A 152 0.28 14.24 7.85
C PRO A 152 -0.99 13.68 8.52
N ASP A 153 -0.84 13.05 9.68
CA ASP A 153 -2.00 12.70 10.50
C ASP A 153 -2.75 13.99 10.86
N LYS A 154 -4.09 13.95 10.80
CA LYS A 154 -4.91 15.11 11.15
C LYS A 154 -4.60 15.52 12.59
N ALA A 155 -4.14 16.77 12.75
CA ALA A 155 -3.92 17.40 14.05
C ALA A 155 -5.22 17.51 14.86
#